data_AF-A0A936KZP4-F1
#
_entry.id   AF-A0A936KZP4-F1
#
_cell.length_a   1.000
_cell.length_b   1.000
_cell.length_c   1.000
_cell.angle_alpha   90.00
_cell.angle_beta   90.00
_cell.angle_gamma   90.00
#
_symmetry.space_group_name_H-M   'P 1'
#
loop_
_entity.id
_entity.type
_entity.pdbx_description
1 polymer ?
#
loop_
_entity_poly.entity_id
_entity_poly.type
_entity_poly.pdbx_seq_one_letter_code
_entity_poly.pdbx_strand_id
1 'polypeptide(L)'
;MIVRNDNESTNQSQIKRFFSDQNTAGFYEWHNWSAEKGLERLVFQVSRNPKRLQAHLERIYYCFQEHLDEQLLGALIDLLIVLNNTGLALGKRMVFGSKARLKENQLYLLENYLANASVNSDSLPVNRYSIFAKGLLSNKVMVSVGSAG
;
A
#
# COMPACT_ATOMS: atom_id res chain seq x y z
N MET A 1 19.05 15.55 28.62
CA MET A 1 19.73 14.43 27.93
C MET A 1 18.74 13.86 26.93
N ILE A 2 18.86 14.22 25.65
CA ILE A 2 17.96 13.71 24.60
C ILE A 2 18.45 12.30 24.25
N VAL A 3 17.70 11.29 24.66
CA VAL A 3 17.93 9.91 24.22
C VAL A 3 17.56 9.87 22.73
N ARG A 4 18.56 10.02 21.86
CA ARG A 4 18.39 9.74 20.43
C ARG A 4 18.15 8.25 20.29
N ASN A 5 17.02 7.91 19.67
CA ASN A 5 16.52 6.55 19.59
C ASN A 5 17.23 5.83 18.44
N ASP A 6 18.31 5.11 18.73
CA ASP A 6 19.15 4.37 17.77
C ASP A 6 18.38 3.30 16.95
N ASN A 7 17.13 3.02 17.33
CA ASN A 7 16.21 2.17 16.58
C ASN A 7 15.72 2.79 15.27
N GLU A 8 15.68 4.12 15.15
CA GLU A 8 15.11 4.79 13.97
C GLU A 8 16.08 4.74 12.77
N SER A 9 17.37 4.92 13.02
CA SER A 9 18.42 4.85 11.99
C SER A 9 18.58 3.43 11.41
N THR A 10 18.48 2.40 12.26
CA THR A 10 18.59 0.98 11.85
C THR A 10 17.39 0.52 11.02
N ASN A 11 16.19 1.01 11.33
CA ASN A 11 14.97 0.67 10.58
C ASN A 11 14.97 1.35 9.21
N GLN A 12 15.42 2.61 9.11
CA GLN A 12 15.52 3.31 7.83
C GLN A 12 16.53 2.67 6.86
N SER A 13 17.66 2.18 7.36
CA SER A 13 18.66 1.50 6.51
C SER A 13 18.15 0.16 5.97
N GLN A 14 17.42 -0.61 6.78
CA GLN A 14 16.79 -1.86 6.35
C GLN A 14 15.69 -1.63 5.31
N ILE A 15 14.86 -0.60 5.48
CA ILE A 15 13.81 -0.24 4.50
C ILE A 15 14.45 0.17 3.18
N LYS A 16 15.48 1.02 3.20
CA LYS A 16 16.22 1.39 1.98
C LYS A 16 16.77 0.14 1.29
N ARG A 17 17.37 -0.78 2.05
CA ARG A 17 17.85 -2.05 1.50
C ARG A 17 16.73 -2.86 0.85
N PHE A 18 15.54 -2.96 1.45
CA PHE A 18 14.40 -3.65 0.84
C PHE A 18 14.03 -3.07 -0.54
N PHE A 19 14.00 -1.74 -0.68
CA PHE A 19 13.68 -1.08 -1.95
C PHE A 19 14.87 -0.96 -2.91
N SER A 20 16.10 -1.17 -2.46
CA SER A 20 17.31 -1.07 -3.29
C SER A 20 17.89 -2.43 -3.70
N ASP A 21 17.49 -3.53 -3.07
CA ASP A 21 18.07 -4.85 -3.28
C ASP A 21 17.12 -5.75 -4.10
N GLN A 22 17.56 -6.12 -5.31
CA GLN A 22 16.82 -6.98 -6.24
C GLN A 22 16.77 -8.46 -5.81
N ASN A 23 17.64 -8.87 -4.88
CA ASN A 23 17.72 -10.25 -4.39
C ASN A 23 17.04 -10.44 -3.02
N THR A 24 17.02 -9.41 -2.16
CA THR A 24 16.48 -9.52 -0.79
C THR A 24 14.97 -9.76 -0.75
N ALA A 25 14.26 -9.41 -1.82
CA ALA A 25 12.81 -9.55 -1.85
C ALA A 25 12.35 -11.01 -2.08
N GLY A 26 13.22 -11.90 -2.58
CA GLY A 26 12.86 -13.29 -2.86
C GLY A 26 11.77 -13.47 -3.93
N PHE A 27 11.44 -12.40 -4.65
CA PHE A 27 10.37 -12.34 -5.65
C PHE A 27 10.90 -12.80 -7.02
N TYR A 28 11.54 -13.97 -7.05
CA TYR A 28 12.23 -14.48 -8.23
C TYR A 28 11.28 -14.60 -9.45
N GLU A 29 11.83 -14.21 -10.60
CA GLU A 29 11.31 -14.40 -11.97
C GLU A 29 10.12 -13.51 -12.38
N TRP A 30 10.34 -12.19 -12.34
CA TRP A 30 9.66 -11.34 -13.32
C TRP A 30 10.24 -11.70 -14.68
N HIS A 31 9.54 -12.58 -15.40
CA HIS A 31 9.87 -12.92 -16.79
C HIS A 31 9.95 -11.64 -17.63
N ASN A 32 10.49 -11.70 -18.86
CA ASN A 32 10.53 -10.59 -19.85
C ASN A 32 9.12 -10.12 -20.28
N TRP A 33 8.33 -9.66 -19.32
CA TRP A 33 7.02 -9.09 -19.49
C TRP A 33 7.15 -7.58 -19.48
N SER A 34 6.33 -6.94 -20.31
CA SER A 34 6.08 -5.51 -20.20
C SER A 34 5.62 -5.16 -18.78
N ALA A 35 5.97 -3.95 -18.32
CA ALA A 35 5.55 -3.40 -17.02
C ALA A 35 4.05 -3.60 -16.73
N GLU A 36 3.22 -3.44 -17.77
CA GLU A 36 1.76 -3.61 -17.69
C GLU A 36 1.34 -5.05 -17.33
N LYS A 37 1.84 -6.05 -18.05
CA LYS A 37 1.54 -7.47 -17.80
C LYS A 37 2.04 -7.95 -16.43
N GLY A 38 3.22 -7.47 -16.00
CA GLY A 38 3.72 -7.78 -14.66
C GLY A 38 2.81 -7.22 -13.57
N LEU A 39 2.39 -5.96 -13.72
CA LEU A 39 1.43 -5.34 -12.82
C LEU A 39 0.07 -6.05 -12.83
N GLU A 40 -0.46 -6.40 -14.01
CA GLU A 40 -1.75 -7.09 -14.14
C GLU A 40 -1.77 -8.41 -13.37
N ARG A 41 -0.71 -9.22 -13.50
CA ARG A 41 -0.57 -10.47 -12.72
C ARG A 41 -0.60 -10.20 -11.21
N LEU A 42 0.11 -9.19 -10.75
CA LEU A 42 0.19 -8.84 -9.32
C LEU A 42 -1.17 -8.35 -8.80
N VAL A 43 -1.87 -7.52 -9.59
CA VAL A 43 -3.25 -7.10 -9.31
C VAL A 43 -4.17 -8.32 -9.21
N PHE A 44 -4.06 -9.28 -10.14
CA PHE A 44 -4.85 -10.51 -10.12
C PHE A 44 -4.56 -11.36 -8.88
N GLN A 45 -3.29 -11.52 -8.49
CA GLN A 45 -2.90 -12.27 -7.31
C GLN A 45 -3.44 -11.66 -6.02
N VAL A 46 -3.33 -10.34 -5.87
CA VAL A 46 -3.89 -9.59 -4.72
C VAL A 46 -5.41 -9.72 -4.70
N SER A 47 -6.07 -9.59 -5.85
CA SER A 47 -7.53 -9.70 -5.94
C SER A 47 -8.04 -11.10 -5.55
N ARG A 48 -7.33 -12.17 -5.97
CA ARG A 48 -7.71 -13.55 -5.69
C ARG A 48 -7.51 -13.93 -4.21
N ASN A 49 -6.46 -13.42 -3.57
CA ASN A 49 -6.20 -13.67 -2.16
C ASN A 49 -5.82 -12.38 -1.43
N PRO A 50 -6.82 -11.56 -1.03
CA PRO A 50 -6.58 -10.25 -0.43
C PRO A 50 -5.72 -10.27 0.83
N LYS A 51 -5.71 -11.37 1.59
CA LYS A 51 -4.94 -11.48 2.84
C LYS A 51 -3.51 -11.96 2.64
N ARG A 52 -3.10 -12.28 1.42
CA ARG A 52 -1.72 -12.74 1.12
C ARG A 52 -0.76 -11.56 1.17
N LEU A 53 -0.16 -11.32 2.34
CA LEU A 53 0.75 -10.20 2.56
C LEU A 53 1.87 -10.12 1.52
N GLN A 54 2.48 -11.26 1.18
CA GLN A 54 3.55 -11.32 0.19
C GLN A 54 3.14 -10.70 -1.16
N ALA A 55 1.91 -10.94 -1.64
CA ALA A 55 1.46 -10.42 -2.93
C ALA A 55 1.31 -8.88 -2.92
N HIS A 56 0.96 -8.30 -1.78
CA HIS A 56 0.94 -6.85 -1.61
C HIS A 56 2.34 -6.26 -1.61
N LEU A 57 3.28 -6.90 -0.91
CA LEU A 57 4.68 -6.46 -0.86
C LEU A 57 5.34 -6.56 -2.24
N GLU A 58 5.10 -7.65 -2.97
CA GLU A 58 5.53 -7.84 -4.36
C GLU A 58 5.02 -6.71 -5.24
N ARG A 59 3.73 -6.39 -5.13
CA ARG A 59 3.12 -5.32 -5.92
C ARG A 59 3.69 -3.94 -5.59
N ILE A 60 3.86 -3.62 -4.31
CA ILE A 60 4.47 -2.36 -3.87
C ILE A 60 5.90 -2.24 -4.40
N TYR A 61 6.69 -3.29 -4.24
CA TYR A 61 8.06 -3.32 -4.72
C TYR A 61 8.13 -3.19 -6.25
N TYR A 62 7.28 -3.91 -6.98
CA TYR A 62 7.16 -3.82 -8.44
C TYR A 62 6.87 -2.40 -8.91
N CYS A 63 5.80 -1.78 -8.38
CA CYS A 63 5.45 -0.41 -8.74
C CYS A 63 6.57 0.59 -8.42
N PHE A 64 7.31 0.37 -7.32
CA PHE A 64 8.44 1.22 -6.95
C PHE A 64 9.61 1.10 -7.95
N GLN A 65 9.98 -0.12 -8.34
CA GLN A 65 11.07 -0.36 -9.31
C GLN A 65 10.73 0.15 -10.71
N GLU A 66 9.51 -0.10 -11.17
CA GLU A 66 9.04 0.28 -12.51
C GLU A 66 8.58 1.75 -12.61
N HIS A 67 8.77 2.55 -11.54
CA HIS A 67 8.41 3.98 -11.51
C HIS A 67 6.91 4.23 -11.79
N LEU A 68 6.04 3.33 -11.31
CA LEU A 68 4.59 3.40 -11.48
C LEU A 68 3.94 4.11 -10.28
N ASP A 69 4.20 5.40 -10.13
CA ASP A 69 3.92 6.17 -8.91
C ASP A 69 2.43 6.15 -8.48
N GLU A 70 1.50 6.30 -9.42
CA GLU A 70 0.07 6.29 -9.12
C GLU A 70 -0.43 4.89 -8.73
N GLN A 71 0.17 3.83 -9.29
CA GLN A 71 -0.11 2.43 -8.98
C GLN A 71 0.53 2.01 -7.66
N LEU A 72 1.70 2.58 -7.33
CA LEU A 72 2.37 2.43 -6.04
C LEU A 72 1.48 2.97 -4.92
N LEU A 73 0.92 4.17 -5.10
CA LEU A 73 -0.06 4.73 -4.16
C LEU A 73 -1.26 3.79 -3.97
N GLY A 74 -1.84 3.28 -5.06
CA GLY A 74 -2.94 2.32 -5.01
C GLY A 74 -2.58 1.03 -4.25
N ALA A 75 -1.37 0.50 -4.47
CA ALA A 75 -0.88 -0.70 -3.78
C ALA A 75 -0.65 -0.47 -2.28
N LEU A 76 -0.15 0.70 -1.88
CA LEU A 76 0.00 1.08 -0.48
C LEU A 76 -1.37 1.18 0.20
N ILE A 77 -2.35 1.83 -0.45
CA ILE A 77 -3.73 1.92 0.06
C ILE A 77 -4.33 0.52 0.26
N ASP A 78 -4.18 -0.37 -0.72
CA ASP A 78 -4.69 -1.74 -0.63
C ASP A 78 -4.09 -2.53 0.53
N LEU A 79 -2.78 -2.41 0.74
CA LEU A 79 -2.11 -3.01 1.90
C LEU A 79 -2.68 -2.45 3.21
N LEU A 80 -2.82 -1.13 3.32
CA LEU A 80 -3.30 -0.48 4.55
C LEU A 80 -4.74 -0.87 4.88
N ILE A 81 -5.61 -1.02 3.88
CA ILE A 81 -6.98 -1.52 4.04
C ILE A 81 -6.95 -2.96 4.57
N VAL A 82 -6.16 -3.84 3.95
CA VAL A 82 -6.10 -5.26 4.33
C VAL A 82 -5.52 -5.47 5.73
N LEU A 83 -4.52 -4.66 6.11
CA LEU A 83 -3.93 -4.74 7.45
C LEU A 83 -4.89 -4.32 8.56
N ASN A 84 -5.92 -3.52 8.25
CA ASN A 84 -7.00 -3.12 9.15
C ASN A 84 -6.51 -2.88 10.60
N ASN A 85 -5.53 -1.99 10.76
CA ASN A 85 -4.88 -1.61 12.04
C ASN A 85 -3.99 -2.66 12.72
N THR A 86 -4.03 -3.93 12.33
CA THR A 86 -3.22 -5.01 12.93
C THR A 86 -1.77 -5.06 12.45
N GLY A 87 -1.40 -4.23 11.45
CA GLY A 87 -0.07 -4.21 10.84
C GLY A 87 0.58 -2.83 10.76
N LEU A 88 0.29 -1.94 11.71
CA LEU A 88 0.67 -0.52 11.61
C LEU A 88 2.18 -0.29 11.39
N ALA A 89 3.03 -1.07 12.08
CA ALA A 89 4.48 -0.96 11.91
C ALA A 89 4.92 -1.30 10.48
N LEU A 90 4.32 -2.32 9.87
CA LEU A 90 4.59 -2.68 8.48
C LEU A 90 4.07 -1.62 7.52
N GLY A 91 2.85 -1.12 7.73
CA GLY A 91 2.29 -0.02 6.95
C GLY A 91 3.20 1.22 6.94
N LYS A 92 3.66 1.64 8.13
CA LYS A 92 4.64 2.74 8.28
C LYS A 92 5.93 2.47 7.50
N ARG A 93 6.49 1.26 7.60
CA ARG A 93 7.71 0.90 6.86
C ARG A 93 7.53 1.00 5.36
N MET A 94 6.40 0.50 4.83
CA MET A 94 6.14 0.51 3.38
C MET A 94 5.89 1.92 2.85
N VAL A 95 5.15 2.76 3.58
CA VAL A 95 4.93 4.17 3.22
C VAL A 95 6.24 4.94 3.25
N PHE A 96 7.02 4.81 4.33
CA PHE A 96 8.30 5.52 4.45
C PHE A 96 9.31 5.10 3.38
N GLY A 97 9.43 3.81 3.10
CA GLY A 97 10.35 3.33 2.06
C GLY A 97 9.95 3.75 0.65
N SER A 98 8.66 3.98 0.43
CA SER A 98 8.13 4.47 -0.84
C SER A 98 8.23 5.99 -1.02
N LYS A 99 8.68 6.73 0.01
CA LYS A 99 8.67 8.21 0.04
C LYS A 99 9.28 8.87 -1.20
N ALA A 100 10.35 8.31 -1.76
CA ALA A 100 11.02 8.86 -2.94
C ALA A 100 10.17 8.86 -4.22
N ARG A 101 9.05 8.14 -4.23
CA ARG A 101 8.10 7.99 -5.35
C ARG A 101 6.73 8.59 -5.06
N LEU A 102 6.55 9.20 -3.88
CA LEU A 102 5.28 9.78 -3.47
C LEU A 102 5.35 11.30 -3.55
N LYS A 103 4.28 11.91 -4.06
CA LYS A 103 4.09 13.36 -3.93
C LYS A 103 3.88 13.70 -2.46
N GLU A 104 4.27 14.91 -2.05
CA GLU A 104 4.18 15.35 -0.66
C GLU A 104 2.77 15.22 -0.08
N ASN A 105 1.75 15.59 -0.86
CA ASN A 105 0.35 15.43 -0.48
C ASN A 105 -0.07 13.96 -0.31
N GLN A 106 0.43 13.05 -1.16
CA GLN A 106 0.13 11.62 -1.07
C GLN A 106 0.77 11.02 0.18
N LEU A 107 2.03 11.38 0.46
CA LEU A 107 2.74 10.96 1.66
C LEU A 107 2.01 11.43 2.92
N TYR A 108 1.68 12.72 2.98
CA TYR A 108 0.96 13.31 4.12
C TYR A 108 -0.36 12.58 4.41
N LEU A 109 -1.13 12.23 3.37
CA LEU A 109 -2.38 11.49 3.53
C LEU A 109 -2.18 10.10 4.13
N LEU A 110 -1.17 9.36 3.64
CA LEU A 110 -0.87 8.01 4.14
C LEU A 110 -0.36 8.05 5.59
N GLU A 111 0.49 9.02 5.92
CA GLU A 111 0.99 9.24 7.28
C GLU A 111 -0.14 9.63 8.24
N ASN A 112 -1.05 10.51 7.80
CA ASN A 112 -2.21 10.91 8.58
C ASN A 112 -3.15 9.73 8.85
N TYR A 113 -3.39 8.87 7.86
CA TYR A 113 -4.16 7.63 8.06
C TYR A 113 -3.49 6.71 9.10
N LEU A 114 -2.18 6.49 8.97
CA LEU A 114 -1.41 5.66 9.90
C LEU A 114 -1.37 6.24 11.33
N ALA A 115 -1.44 7.56 11.49
CA ALA A 115 -1.50 8.22 12.79
C ALA A 115 -2.88 8.10 13.45
N ASN A 116 -3.96 8.13 12.66
CA ASN A 116 -5.35 8.18 13.15
C ASN A 116 -6.11 6.87 12.93
N ALA A 117 -5.40 5.76 12.74
CA ALA A 117 -5.98 4.49 12.31
C ALA A 117 -7.05 3.93 13.27
N SER A 118 -7.03 4.36 14.55
CA SER A 118 -8.05 4.02 15.56
C SER A 118 -9.36 4.80 15.44
N VAL A 119 -9.41 5.90 14.68
CA VAL A 119 -10.50 6.88 14.76
C VAL A 119 -11.54 6.72 13.65
N ASN A 120 -11.18 6.35 12.41
CA ASN A 120 -12.13 6.03 11.33
C ASN A 120 -11.40 5.44 10.11
N SER A 121 -11.86 4.30 9.59
CA SER A 121 -11.36 3.68 8.34
C SER A 121 -11.76 4.44 7.05
N ASP A 122 -12.45 5.56 7.19
CA ASP A 122 -13.13 6.29 6.11
C ASP A 122 -12.26 7.34 5.38
N SER A 123 -10.97 7.47 5.71
CA SER A 123 -10.15 8.61 5.26
C SER A 123 -9.04 8.30 4.23
N LEU A 124 -8.96 7.08 3.68
CA LEU A 124 -7.96 6.82 2.62
C LEU A 124 -8.42 7.43 1.29
N PRO A 125 -7.53 8.13 0.56
CA PRO A 125 -7.88 8.74 -0.71
C PRO A 125 -8.28 7.69 -1.74
N VAL A 126 -9.23 8.04 -2.60
CA VAL A 126 -9.62 7.19 -3.72
C VAL A 126 -8.52 7.23 -4.77
N ASN A 127 -7.91 6.08 -5.03
CA ASN A 127 -6.98 5.90 -6.13
C ASN A 127 -7.57 4.87 -7.10
N ARG A 128 -7.62 5.18 -8.40
CA ARG A 128 -8.22 4.29 -9.43
C ARG A 128 -7.53 2.94 -9.56
N TYR A 129 -6.28 2.83 -9.09
CA TYR A 129 -5.47 1.62 -9.07
C TYR A 129 -5.56 0.88 -7.73
N SER A 130 -6.24 1.42 -6.72
CA SER A 130 -6.59 0.65 -5.52
C SER A 130 -7.72 -0.32 -5.85
N ILE A 131 -7.49 -1.60 -5.53
CA ILE A 131 -8.41 -2.71 -5.73
C ILE A 131 -9.51 -2.67 -4.65
N PHE A 132 -9.14 -2.36 -3.40
CA PHE A 132 -10.03 -2.48 -2.24
C PHE A 132 -10.68 -1.17 -1.81
N ALA A 133 -10.19 0.00 -2.26
CA ALA A 133 -10.85 1.29 -1.97
C ALA A 133 -12.25 1.42 -2.59
N LYS A 134 -12.55 0.69 -3.69
CA LYS A 134 -13.89 0.70 -4.31
C LYS A 134 -14.97 0.08 -3.43
N GLY A 135 -14.62 -0.92 -2.60
CA GLY A 135 -15.55 -1.55 -1.66
C GLY A 135 -15.98 -0.63 -0.51
N LEU A 136 -15.06 0.24 -0.07
CA LEU A 136 -15.31 1.31 0.91
C LEU A 136 -16.18 2.45 0.38
N LEU A 137 -16.38 2.55 -0.94
CA LEU A 137 -17.28 3.53 -1.55
C LEU A 137 -18.69 2.95 -1.77
N SER A 138 -18.81 1.63 -1.98
CA SER A 138 -20.11 0.99 -2.25
C SER A 138 -20.99 0.85 -1.01
N ASN A 139 -20.44 0.90 0.20
CA ASN A 139 -21.21 0.85 1.45
C ASN A 139 -21.90 2.19 1.81
N LYS A 140 -21.61 3.30 1.10
CA LYS A 140 -22.20 4.62 1.34
C LYS A 140 -23.45 4.92 0.49
N VAL A 141 -23.80 4.06 -0.46
CA VAL A 141 -25.05 4.19 -1.24
C VAL A 141 -25.84 2.89 -1.13
N MET A 142 -26.39 2.64 0.06
CA MET A 142 -27.53 1.73 0.17
C MET A 142 -28.77 2.54 -0.15
N VAL A 143 -29.25 2.45 -1.39
CA VAL A 143 -30.55 2.99 -1.79
C VAL A 143 -31.62 2.24 -1.00
N SER A 144 -32.18 2.89 0.02
CA SER A 144 -33.48 2.52 0.58
C SER A 144 -34.50 2.72 -0.54
N VAL A 145 -34.88 1.64 -1.22
CA VAL A 145 -36.06 1.67 -2.08
C VAL A 145 -37.25 1.64 -1.13
N GLY A 146 -37.74 2.82 -0.78
CA GLY A 146 -38.98 2.97 -0.03
C GLY A 146 -40.13 2.37 -0.84
N SER A 147 -40.77 1.36 -0.27
CA SER A 147 -42.04 0.82 -0.75
C SER A 147 -43.07 1.95 -0.75
N ALA A 148 -43.46 2.42 -1.92
CA ALA A 148 -44.67 3.23 -2.07
C ALA A 148 -45.87 2.28 -2.03
N GLY A 149 -46.74 2.50 -1.03
CA GLY A 149 -48.05 1.87 -0.93
C GLY A 149 -49.08 2.50 -1.87
#